data_AF-A0AAP3DJM9-F1
#
_entry.id   AF-A0AAP3DJM9-F1
#
_cell.length_a   1.000
_cell.length_b   1.000
_cell.length_c   1.000
_cell.angle_alpha   90.00
_cell.angle_beta   90.00
_cell.angle_gamma   90.00
#
_symmetry.space_group_name_H-M   'P 1'
#
loop_
_entity.id
_entity.type
_entity.pdbx_description
1 polymer ?
#
loop_
_entity_poly.entity_id
_entity_poly.type
_entity_poly.pdbx_seq_one_letter_code
_entity_poly.pdbx_strand_id
1 'polypeptide(L)'
;MAFLGLASVLLFFVSLIIIINPKWLSKGNFVLTRKRGALILLLSFIGFISAFTLDKPTGTSSQQVTTSTVQIEEQTKTEEEQPSIQIEDAIIKRVTDDVKKRDFVKDAAITVDKDRVSLAVIVGYAVNKETAKRIGDNFVRTLGAAAGGKFPEKDYYGEVYDYYDLIITVATPDETIISTGAKVTKAPGIKWDS
;
A
#
# COMPACT_ATOMS: atom_id res chain seq x y z
N MET A 1 17.27 -29.55 18.31
CA MET A 1 16.60 -28.38 17.72
C MET A 1 17.27 -27.92 16.42
N ALA A 2 18.42 -27.25 16.44
CA ALA A 2 19.02 -26.60 15.25
C ALA A 2 19.16 -27.49 13.99
N PHE A 3 19.56 -28.76 14.14
CA PHE A 3 19.76 -29.67 13.00
C PHE A 3 18.49 -30.02 12.20
N LEU A 4 17.27 -29.94 12.79
CA LEU A 4 16.03 -30.17 12.03
C LEU A 4 15.67 -28.99 11.12
N GLY A 5 15.96 -27.75 11.55
CA GLY A 5 15.71 -26.57 10.73
C GLY A 5 16.53 -26.57 9.44
N LEU A 6 17.82 -26.91 9.53
CA LEU A 6 18.72 -26.96 8.37
C LEU A 6 18.26 -27.98 7.31
N ALA A 7 17.79 -29.15 7.75
CA ALA A 7 17.27 -30.19 6.86
C ALA A 7 15.99 -29.73 6.15
N SER A 8 15.07 -29.04 6.84
CA SER A 8 13.85 -28.49 6.25
C SER A 8 14.15 -27.43 5.18
N VAL A 9 15.15 -26.57 5.42
CA VAL A 9 15.55 -25.54 4.46
C VAL A 9 16.19 -26.16 3.20
N LEU A 10 17.07 -27.15 3.37
CA LEU A 10 17.65 -27.88 2.24
C LEU A 10 16.58 -28.57 1.37
N LEU A 11 15.59 -29.22 1.98
CA LEU A 11 14.49 -29.86 1.25
C LEU A 11 13.63 -28.85 0.48
N PHE A 12 13.40 -27.65 1.04
CA PHE A 12 12.70 -26.57 0.34
C PHE A 12 13.44 -26.12 -0.93
N PHE A 13 14.75 -25.88 -0.85
CA PHE A 13 15.54 -25.49 -2.02
C PHE A 13 15.64 -26.60 -3.07
N VAL A 14 15.76 -27.87 -2.66
CA VAL A 14 15.71 -29.01 -3.60
C VAL A 14 14.36 -29.07 -4.33
N SER A 15 13.24 -28.87 -3.61
CA SER A 15 11.89 -28.81 -4.20
C SER A 15 11.75 -27.65 -5.20
N LEU A 16 12.32 -26.47 -4.87
CA LEU A 16 12.30 -25.29 -5.75
C LEU A 16 13.06 -25.54 -7.07
N ILE A 17 14.25 -26.13 -7.00
CA ILE A 17 15.09 -26.47 -8.17
C ILE A 17 14.36 -27.45 -9.10
N ILE A 18 13.68 -28.45 -8.53
CA ILE A 18 12.88 -29.45 -9.28
C ILE A 18 11.76 -28.79 -10.08
N ILE A 19 11.11 -27.75 -9.54
CA ILE A 19 10.01 -27.04 -10.20
C ILE A 19 10.53 -26.12 -11.31
N ILE A 20 11.67 -25.46 -11.11
CA ILE A 20 12.28 -24.54 -12.08
C ILE A 20 12.84 -25.30 -13.29
N ASN A 21 13.47 -26.47 -13.07
CA ASN A 21 14.02 -27.29 -14.16
C ASN A 21 13.70 -28.79 -14.00
N PRO A 22 12.48 -29.22 -14.38
CA PRO A 22 12.04 -30.61 -14.21
C PRO A 22 12.83 -31.64 -15.04
N LYS A 23 13.65 -31.20 -16.02
CA LYS A 23 14.49 -32.10 -16.82
C LYS A 23 15.55 -32.82 -15.98
N TRP A 24 15.94 -32.29 -14.81
CA TRP A 24 16.98 -32.88 -13.97
C TRP A 24 16.56 -34.22 -13.34
N LEU A 25 15.25 -34.45 -13.12
CA LEU A 25 14.70 -35.73 -12.65
C LEU A 25 14.34 -36.71 -13.78
N SER A 26 14.49 -36.32 -15.06
CA SER A 26 13.97 -37.05 -16.22
C SER A 26 14.79 -38.28 -16.64
N LYS A 27 15.56 -38.91 -15.72
CA LYS A 27 16.25 -40.20 -15.96
C LYS A 27 15.39 -41.43 -15.67
N GLY A 28 14.11 -41.25 -15.32
CA GLY A 28 13.10 -42.30 -15.24
C GLY A 28 11.75 -41.82 -15.77
N ASN A 29 10.79 -42.74 -15.94
CA ASN A 29 9.43 -42.51 -16.50
C ASN A 29 8.50 -41.69 -15.58
N PHE A 30 9.00 -40.64 -14.93
CA PHE A 30 8.25 -39.86 -13.96
C PHE A 30 7.80 -38.50 -14.54
N VAL A 31 6.64 -38.50 -15.19
CA VAL A 31 6.04 -37.30 -15.77
C VAL A 31 5.37 -36.45 -14.66
N LEU A 32 6.16 -35.59 -14.01
CA LEU A 32 5.64 -34.64 -13.03
C LEU A 32 4.92 -33.48 -13.75
N THR A 33 3.60 -33.57 -13.87
CA THR A 33 2.79 -32.48 -14.43
C THR A 33 2.79 -31.27 -13.49
N ARG A 34 2.76 -30.06 -14.06
CA ARG A 34 2.85 -28.76 -13.33
C ARG A 34 1.85 -28.65 -12.15
N LYS A 35 0.68 -29.28 -12.27
CA LYS A 35 -0.34 -29.36 -11.21
C LYS A 35 0.07 -30.24 -10.02
N ARG A 36 0.80 -31.34 -10.25
CA ARG A 36 1.29 -32.25 -9.19
C ARG A 36 2.50 -31.65 -8.45
N GLY A 37 3.38 -30.94 -9.14
CA GLY A 37 4.49 -30.20 -8.50
C GLY A 37 3.99 -29.13 -7.52
N ALA A 38 2.96 -28.36 -7.90
CA ALA A 38 2.35 -27.36 -7.03
C ALA A 38 1.73 -27.97 -5.75
N LEU A 39 1.09 -29.14 -5.86
CA LEU A 39 0.49 -29.85 -4.72
C LEU A 39 1.54 -30.27 -3.68
N ILE A 40 2.70 -30.76 -4.14
CA ILE A 40 3.80 -31.20 -3.27
C ILE A 40 4.39 -30.01 -2.49
N LEU A 41 4.57 -28.85 -3.13
CA LEU A 41 5.06 -27.64 -2.48
C LEU A 41 4.08 -27.10 -1.44
N LEU A 42 2.77 -27.17 -1.72
CA LEU A 42 1.72 -26.73 -0.80
C LEU A 42 1.68 -27.63 0.46
N LEU A 43 1.84 -28.95 0.30
CA LEU A 43 1.93 -29.90 1.41
C LEU A 43 3.19 -29.70 2.27
N SER A 44 4.34 -29.35 1.69
CA SER A 44 5.54 -29.04 2.48
C SER A 44 5.43 -27.74 3.28
N PHE A 45 4.68 -26.75 2.76
CA PHE A 45 4.50 -25.45 3.43
C PHE A 45 3.63 -25.56 4.70
N ILE A 46 2.60 -26.43 4.68
CA ILE A 46 1.73 -26.71 5.84
C ILE A 46 2.53 -27.33 7.01
N GLY A 47 3.50 -28.20 6.70
CA GLY A 47 4.40 -28.77 7.70
C GLY A 47 5.29 -27.72 8.39
N PHE A 48 5.68 -26.66 7.68
CA PHE A 48 6.54 -25.60 8.19
C PHE A 48 5.81 -24.67 9.18
N ILE A 49 4.57 -24.25 8.86
CA ILE A 49 3.73 -23.44 9.76
C ILE A 49 3.47 -24.16 11.10
N SER A 50 3.30 -25.48 11.04
CA SER A 50 3.03 -26.32 12.22
C SER A 50 4.20 -26.37 13.23
N ALA A 51 5.43 -26.02 12.80
CA ALA A 51 6.60 -25.98 13.67
C ALA A 51 6.81 -24.63 14.37
N PHE A 52 6.09 -23.57 13.97
CA PHE A 52 6.28 -22.20 14.47
C PHE A 52 5.23 -21.74 15.50
N THR A 53 4.21 -22.55 15.79
CA THR A 53 3.09 -22.17 16.69
C THR A 53 3.22 -22.69 18.12
N LEU A 54 4.36 -23.29 18.49
CA LEU A 54 4.59 -23.90 19.81
C LEU A 54 5.80 -23.32 20.55
N ASP A 55 5.91 -21.99 20.60
CA ASP A 55 6.62 -21.34 21.70
C ASP A 55 5.97 -19.99 22.03
N LYS A 56 5.87 -19.66 23.33
CA LYS A 56 5.10 -18.50 23.82
C LYS A 56 5.82 -17.88 25.02
N PRO A 57 6.47 -16.71 24.88
CA PRO A 57 6.94 -15.94 26.01
C PRO A 57 6.10 -14.67 26.24
N THR A 58 5.65 -14.54 27.49
CA THR A 58 5.07 -13.31 28.06
C THR A 58 6.20 -12.37 28.49
N GLY A 59 6.06 -11.05 28.33
CA GLY A 59 7.07 -10.12 28.87
C GLY A 59 6.77 -8.63 28.67
N THR A 60 6.34 -7.96 29.75
CA THR A 60 6.16 -6.50 29.82
C THR A 60 7.35 -5.87 30.56
N SER A 61 7.94 -4.79 30.04
CA SER A 61 8.60 -3.75 30.87
C SER A 61 8.82 -2.44 30.08
N SER A 62 8.64 -1.31 30.77
CA SER A 62 8.81 0.06 30.25
C SER A 62 10.22 0.62 30.51
N GLN A 63 10.64 1.66 29.77
CA GLN A 63 11.42 2.80 30.31
C GLN A 63 11.48 4.02 29.35
N GLN A 64 11.95 5.17 29.87
CA GLN A 64 11.83 6.54 29.31
C GLN A 64 13.17 7.17 28.84
N VAL A 65 13.13 8.07 27.83
CA VAL A 65 13.71 9.46 27.74
C VAL A 65 15.12 9.73 28.37
N THR A 66 16.15 10.32 27.72
CA THR A 66 16.20 11.59 26.93
C THR A 66 17.41 11.75 25.96
N THR A 67 17.23 12.57 24.91
CA THR A 67 18.14 13.52 24.20
C THR A 67 19.67 13.60 24.47
N SER A 68 20.52 13.49 23.42
CA SER A 68 21.45 14.56 22.92
C SER A 68 22.53 14.12 21.89
N THR A 69 22.58 14.82 20.75
CA THR A 69 23.77 15.25 19.94
C THR A 69 24.80 14.25 19.35
N VAL A 70 24.59 13.92 18.07
CA VAL A 70 25.54 13.86 16.93
C VAL A 70 27.03 13.49 17.16
N GLN A 71 27.43 12.33 16.64
CA GLN A 71 28.62 12.16 15.78
C GLN A 71 28.30 11.19 14.63
N ILE A 72 28.97 11.35 13.48
CA ILE A 72 28.77 10.57 12.26
C ILE A 72 29.93 9.60 12.09
N GLU A 73 29.65 8.30 12.06
CA GLU A 73 30.51 7.30 11.40
C GLU A 73 29.65 6.39 10.51
N GLU A 74 30.26 5.97 9.41
CA GLU A 74 29.61 5.33 8.27
C GLU A 74 29.43 3.82 8.52
N GLN A 75 28.18 3.37 8.72
CA GLN A 75 27.84 1.95 8.68
C GLN A 75 26.65 1.69 7.76
N THR A 76 26.93 0.94 6.69
CA THR A 76 25.93 0.37 5.78
C THR A 76 24.95 -0.49 6.56
N LYS A 77 23.74 0.04 6.77
CA LYS A 77 22.63 -0.71 7.37
C LYS A 77 21.48 -0.80 6.37
N THR A 78 21.05 -2.05 6.18
CA THR A 78 19.83 -2.54 5.56
C THR A 78 18.72 -1.50 5.37
N GLU A 79 18.15 -1.52 4.16
CA GLU A 79 16.86 -0.96 3.77
C GLU A 79 15.77 -1.32 4.80
N GLU A 80 15.61 -0.45 5.81
CA GLU A 80 14.49 -0.50 6.75
C GLU A 80 13.26 0.03 6.02
N GLU A 81 12.21 -0.80 5.91
CA GLU A 81 10.92 -0.38 5.38
C GLU A 81 10.46 0.87 6.14
N GLN A 82 10.40 2.02 5.45
CA GLN A 82 9.91 3.26 6.03
C GLN A 82 8.49 3.04 6.60
N PRO A 83 8.10 3.74 7.68
CA PRO A 83 6.75 3.66 8.18
C PRO A 83 5.76 4.17 7.12
N SER A 84 5.18 3.23 6.37
CA SER A 84 4.17 3.53 5.36
C SER A 84 2.96 4.17 6.02
N ILE A 85 2.54 5.32 5.51
CA ILE A 85 1.34 6.00 5.99
C ILE A 85 0.14 5.11 5.63
N GLN A 86 -0.66 4.72 6.62
CA GLN A 86 -1.87 3.93 6.39
C GLN A 86 -3.10 4.83 6.40
N ILE A 87 -3.95 4.67 5.39
CA ILE A 87 -5.18 5.45 5.24
C ILE A 87 -6.33 4.63 5.85
N GLU A 88 -6.54 4.81 7.16
CA GLU A 88 -7.59 4.08 7.90
C GLU A 88 -9.01 4.49 7.49
N ASP A 89 -9.97 3.57 7.62
CA ASP A 89 -11.40 3.81 7.35
C ASP A 89 -11.97 5.00 8.15
N ALA A 90 -11.47 5.22 9.37
CA ALA A 90 -11.85 6.36 10.20
C ALA A 90 -11.43 7.70 9.58
N ILE A 91 -10.27 7.75 8.92
CA ILE A 91 -9.77 8.92 8.17
C ILE A 91 -10.61 9.09 6.90
N ILE A 92 -10.82 8.02 6.13
CA ILE A 92 -11.67 8.02 4.92
C ILE A 92 -13.05 8.61 5.24
N LYS A 93 -13.72 8.08 6.28
CA LYS A 93 -15.04 8.53 6.69
C LYS A 93 -15.04 10.01 7.09
N ARG A 94 -14.12 10.42 7.95
CA ARG A 94 -14.02 11.82 8.41
C ARG A 94 -13.80 12.79 7.26
N VAL A 95 -12.84 12.50 6.38
CA VAL A 95 -12.49 13.38 5.25
C VAL A 95 -13.65 13.46 4.26
N THR A 96 -14.33 12.34 4.00
CA THR A 96 -15.54 12.29 3.16
C THR A 96 -16.67 13.13 3.77
N ASP A 97 -16.97 12.95 5.05
CA ASP A 97 -18.00 13.71 5.78
C ASP A 97 -17.68 15.22 5.79
N ASP A 98 -16.41 15.60 5.94
CA ASP A 98 -15.98 17.01 5.95
C ASP A 98 -16.00 17.66 4.57
N VAL A 99 -15.77 16.91 3.49
CA VAL A 99 -15.86 17.42 2.12
C VAL A 99 -17.30 17.54 1.64
N LYS A 100 -18.19 16.64 2.05
CA LYS A 100 -19.64 16.71 1.74
C LYS A 100 -20.35 17.93 2.36
N LYS A 101 -19.74 18.60 3.33
CA LYS A 101 -20.25 19.86 3.93
C LYS A 101 -19.88 21.12 3.14
N ARG A 102 -19.03 21.01 2.11
CA ARG A 102 -18.53 22.16 1.33
C ARG A 102 -19.51 22.58 0.25
N ASP A 103 -19.46 23.85 -0.12
CA ASP A 103 -20.27 24.39 -1.21
C ASP A 103 -20.10 23.59 -2.50
N PHE A 104 -21.20 23.49 -3.25
CA PHE A 104 -21.34 22.77 -4.51
C PHE A 104 -21.15 21.25 -4.48
N VAL A 105 -20.54 20.66 -3.44
CA VAL A 105 -20.45 19.21 -3.26
C VAL A 105 -21.83 18.63 -2.94
N LYS A 106 -22.14 17.49 -3.55
CA LYS A 106 -23.36 16.70 -3.34
C LYS A 106 -23.05 15.34 -2.75
N ASP A 107 -21.98 14.71 -3.21
CA ASP A 107 -21.46 13.48 -2.62
C ASP A 107 -19.94 13.40 -2.80
N ALA A 108 -19.29 12.54 -2.03
CA ALA A 108 -17.87 12.24 -2.17
C ALA A 108 -17.58 10.81 -1.70
N ALA A 109 -16.52 10.21 -2.25
CA ALA A 109 -16.01 8.91 -1.85
C ALA A 109 -14.48 8.87 -1.93
N ILE A 110 -13.87 8.03 -1.11
CA ILE A 110 -12.45 7.67 -1.16
C ILE A 110 -12.37 6.14 -1.08
N THR A 111 -11.57 5.54 -1.94
CA THR A 111 -11.25 4.11 -1.92
C THR A 111 -9.74 3.92 -2.02
N VAL A 112 -9.22 2.92 -1.32
CA VAL A 112 -7.80 2.59 -1.32
C VAL A 112 -7.67 1.13 -1.76
N ASP A 113 -6.94 0.87 -2.84
CA ASP A 113 -6.55 -0.48 -3.29
C ASP A 113 -5.02 -0.52 -3.42
N LYS A 114 -4.38 -1.29 -2.54
CA LYS A 114 -2.92 -1.42 -2.44
C LYS A 114 -2.23 -0.04 -2.32
N ASP A 115 -1.50 0.34 -3.36
CA ASP A 115 -0.70 1.55 -3.54
C ASP A 115 -1.47 2.67 -4.26
N ARG A 116 -2.79 2.54 -4.45
CA ARG A 116 -3.62 3.55 -5.13
C ARG A 116 -4.77 4.06 -4.26
N VAL A 117 -4.86 5.38 -4.17
CA VAL A 117 -6.04 6.10 -3.67
C VAL A 117 -6.85 6.62 -4.86
N SER A 118 -8.15 6.31 -4.87
CA SER A 118 -9.10 6.88 -5.82
C SER A 118 -10.13 7.71 -5.07
N LEU A 119 -10.24 8.99 -5.43
CA LEU A 119 -11.20 9.94 -4.89
C LEU A 119 -12.24 10.29 -5.95
N ALA A 120 -13.51 10.36 -5.56
CA ALA A 120 -14.61 10.81 -6.40
C ALA A 120 -15.40 11.92 -5.71
N VAL A 121 -15.80 12.95 -6.46
CA VAL A 121 -16.68 14.02 -5.97
C VAL A 121 -17.81 14.24 -6.95
N ILE A 122 -19.04 14.18 -6.45
CA ILE A 122 -20.24 14.60 -7.18
C ILE A 122 -20.52 16.05 -6.81
N VAL A 123 -20.62 16.92 -7.81
CA VAL A 123 -20.87 18.36 -7.66
C VAL A 123 -22.16 18.79 -8.38
N GLY A 124 -22.71 19.96 -8.03
CA GLY A 124 -23.88 20.50 -8.71
C GLY A 124 -23.60 20.97 -10.15
N TYR A 125 -24.61 20.88 -11.02
CA TYR A 125 -24.55 21.23 -12.46
C TYR A 125 -24.01 22.63 -12.82
N ALA A 126 -23.97 23.56 -11.87
CA ALA A 126 -23.44 24.92 -12.07
C ALA A 126 -21.90 25.00 -11.96
N VAL A 127 -21.21 23.90 -11.65
CA VAL A 127 -19.75 23.88 -11.49
C VAL A 127 -19.04 23.76 -12.84
N ASN A 128 -18.17 24.73 -13.14
CA ASN A 128 -17.28 24.71 -14.30
C ASN A 128 -15.97 23.93 -14.05
N LYS A 129 -15.20 23.66 -15.12
CA LYS A 129 -13.99 22.83 -15.08
C LYS A 129 -12.93 23.35 -14.11
N GLU A 130 -12.73 24.66 -14.05
CA GLU A 130 -11.75 25.30 -13.15
C GLU A 130 -12.16 25.15 -11.69
N THR A 131 -13.45 25.24 -11.39
CA THR A 131 -13.99 25.03 -10.05
C THR A 131 -14.01 23.55 -9.67
N ALA A 132 -14.30 22.64 -10.61
CA ALA A 132 -14.16 21.20 -10.40
C ALA A 132 -12.71 20.81 -10.05
N LYS A 133 -11.72 21.28 -10.83
CA LYS A 133 -10.29 21.08 -10.53
C LYS A 133 -9.92 21.60 -9.14
N ARG A 134 -10.38 22.79 -8.76
CA ARG A 134 -10.16 23.37 -7.42
C ARG A 134 -10.84 22.56 -6.30
N ILE A 135 -12.02 22.00 -6.53
CA ILE A 135 -12.71 21.13 -5.57
C ILE A 135 -11.92 19.82 -5.38
N GLY A 136 -11.49 19.20 -6.48
CA GLY A 136 -10.67 17.98 -6.45
C GLY A 136 -9.31 18.19 -5.77
N ASP A 137 -8.58 19.25 -6.12
CA ASP A 137 -7.31 19.65 -5.49
C ASP A 137 -7.46 19.81 -3.96
N ASN A 138 -8.50 20.52 -3.53
CA ASN A 138 -8.81 20.69 -2.11
C ASN A 138 -9.20 19.37 -1.43
N PHE A 139 -9.87 18.43 -2.11
CA PHE A 139 -10.21 17.11 -1.55
C PHE A 139 -8.95 16.28 -1.29
N VAL A 140 -8.08 16.20 -2.31
CA VAL A 140 -6.77 15.53 -2.24
C VAL A 140 -5.96 16.05 -1.06
N ARG A 141 -5.84 17.39 -0.91
CA ARG A 141 -5.16 18.02 0.22
C ARG A 141 -5.80 17.74 1.56
N THR A 142 -7.13 17.64 1.62
CA THR A 142 -7.83 17.33 2.89
C THR A 142 -7.52 15.92 3.35
N LEU A 143 -7.44 14.95 2.44
CA LEU A 143 -6.96 13.60 2.75
C LEU A 143 -5.48 13.61 3.14
N GLY A 144 -4.62 14.31 2.39
CA GLY A 144 -3.19 14.41 2.70
C GLY A 144 -2.89 15.02 4.07
N ALA A 145 -3.68 16.01 4.48
CA ALA A 145 -3.62 16.61 5.82
C ALA A 145 -4.10 15.67 6.94
N ALA A 146 -5.02 14.75 6.64
CA ALA A 146 -5.65 13.87 7.62
C ALA A 146 -4.97 12.49 7.74
N ALA A 147 -4.26 12.03 6.71
CA ALA A 147 -3.53 10.77 6.69
C ALA A 147 -2.26 10.78 7.56
N GLY A 148 -1.73 11.96 7.88
CA GLY A 148 -0.50 12.13 8.67
C GLY A 148 0.76 12.32 7.81
N GLY A 149 1.93 12.27 8.46
CA GLY A 149 3.20 12.67 7.86
C GLY A 149 3.30 14.18 7.67
N LYS A 150 4.13 14.63 6.71
CA LYS A 150 4.27 16.05 6.35
C LYS A 150 2.97 16.60 5.78
N PHE A 151 2.58 17.76 6.30
CA PHE A 151 1.36 18.46 5.92
C PHE A 151 1.41 18.99 4.48
N PRO A 152 0.28 19.10 3.77
CA PRO A 152 0.24 19.70 2.43
C PRO A 152 0.70 21.17 2.41
N GLU A 153 1.49 21.53 1.41
CA GLU A 153 1.96 22.90 1.13
C GLU A 153 1.54 23.33 -0.28
N LYS A 154 1.78 24.58 -0.69
CA LYS A 154 1.34 25.10 -2.00
C LYS A 154 1.55 24.11 -3.16
N ASP A 155 2.76 23.59 -3.30
CA ASP A 155 3.17 22.72 -4.40
C ASP A 155 3.33 21.24 -3.96
N TYR A 156 2.77 20.86 -2.80
CA TYR A 156 2.87 19.51 -2.20
C TYR A 156 1.54 19.04 -1.60
N TYR A 157 1.12 17.82 -1.90
CA TYR A 157 -0.21 17.31 -1.53
C TYR A 157 -0.27 16.60 -0.16
N GLY A 158 0.86 16.47 0.54
CA GLY A 158 1.01 15.73 1.79
C GLY A 158 1.69 14.37 1.58
N GLU A 159 2.40 13.89 2.61
CA GLU A 159 3.33 12.76 2.53
C GLU A 159 2.68 11.43 2.15
N VAL A 160 1.37 11.28 2.38
CA VAL A 160 0.63 10.11 1.89
C VAL A 160 0.82 9.89 0.38
N TYR A 161 0.89 10.95 -0.43
CA TYR A 161 1.04 10.82 -1.90
C TYR A 161 2.48 10.59 -2.37
N ASP A 162 3.43 10.41 -1.44
CA ASP A 162 4.76 9.90 -1.74
C ASP A 162 4.76 8.36 -1.73
N TYR A 163 3.82 7.74 -0.98
CA TYR A 163 3.62 6.28 -0.92
C TYR A 163 2.49 5.76 -1.84
N TYR A 164 1.48 6.58 -2.15
CA TYR A 164 0.35 6.17 -2.99
C TYR A 164 0.26 6.96 -4.31
N ASP A 165 -0.06 6.24 -5.38
CA ASP A 165 -0.64 6.81 -6.59
C ASP A 165 -2.05 7.34 -6.32
N LEU A 166 -2.43 8.39 -7.04
CA LEU A 166 -3.66 9.16 -6.83
C LEU A 166 -4.43 9.29 -8.14
N ILE A 167 -5.73 9.00 -8.10
CA ILE A 167 -6.73 9.44 -9.07
C ILE A 167 -7.81 10.26 -8.35
N ILE A 168 -8.20 11.39 -8.94
CA ILE A 168 -9.31 12.23 -8.48
C ILE A 168 -10.24 12.52 -9.67
N THR A 169 -11.52 12.17 -9.55
CA THR A 169 -12.55 12.47 -10.55
C THR A 169 -13.65 13.34 -9.96
N VAL A 170 -14.05 14.36 -10.72
CA VAL A 170 -15.15 15.28 -10.36
C VAL A 170 -16.20 15.23 -11.45
N ALA A 171 -17.44 14.90 -11.08
CA ALA A 171 -18.56 14.66 -11.98
C ALA A 171 -19.86 15.31 -11.48
N THR A 172 -20.86 15.42 -12.35
CA THR A 172 -22.24 15.79 -11.97
C THR A 172 -23.05 14.56 -11.52
N PRO A 173 -24.29 14.72 -10.98
CA PRO A 173 -25.08 13.61 -10.45
C PRO A 173 -25.57 12.58 -11.48
N ASP A 174 -25.50 12.91 -12.76
CA ASP A 174 -25.72 12.05 -13.93
C ASP A 174 -24.42 11.39 -14.44
N GLU A 175 -23.37 11.36 -13.62
CA GLU A 175 -22.06 10.75 -13.89
C GLU A 175 -21.25 11.41 -15.03
N THR A 176 -21.72 12.53 -15.60
CA THR A 176 -20.94 13.31 -16.57
C THR A 176 -19.67 13.88 -15.92
N ILE A 177 -18.51 13.37 -16.35
CA ILE A 177 -17.19 13.78 -15.84
C ILE A 177 -16.89 15.22 -16.28
N ILE A 178 -16.63 16.11 -15.32
CA ILE A 178 -16.22 17.50 -15.56
C ILE A 178 -14.69 17.58 -15.68
N SER A 179 -13.98 16.90 -14.78
CA SER A 179 -12.52 16.81 -14.80
C SER A 179 -12.00 15.60 -14.04
N THR A 180 -10.94 14.97 -14.55
CA THR A 180 -10.14 13.97 -13.87
C THR A 180 -8.68 14.43 -13.76
N GLY A 181 -8.05 14.13 -12.63
CA GLY A 181 -6.64 14.34 -12.38
C GLY A 181 -5.96 13.08 -11.84
N ALA A 182 -4.68 12.90 -12.17
CA ALA A 182 -3.87 11.83 -11.61
C ALA A 182 -2.48 12.33 -11.18
N LYS A 183 -1.94 11.78 -10.09
CA LYS A 183 -0.54 11.91 -9.67
C LYS A 183 -0.02 10.50 -9.42
N VAL A 184 1.14 10.15 -9.99
CA VAL A 184 1.90 8.97 -9.54
C VAL A 184 2.89 9.38 -8.45
N THR A 185 3.31 8.46 -7.59
CA THR A 185 4.29 8.69 -6.51
C THR A 185 5.48 9.56 -6.96
N LYS A 186 6.11 9.21 -8.08
CA LYS A 186 7.27 9.92 -8.69
C LYS A 186 6.97 11.24 -9.41
N ALA A 187 5.70 11.64 -9.54
CA ALA A 187 5.33 12.89 -10.21
C ALA A 187 5.22 14.06 -9.22
N PRO A 188 5.68 15.28 -9.58
CA PRO A 188 5.69 16.43 -8.67
C PRO A 188 4.29 17.01 -8.39
N GLY A 189 3.24 16.57 -9.07
CA GLY A 189 1.88 17.04 -8.85
C GLY A 189 0.87 16.42 -9.80
N ILE A 190 -0.40 16.77 -9.59
CA ILE A 190 -1.53 16.24 -10.37
C ILE A 190 -1.44 16.73 -11.82
N LYS A 191 -1.52 15.79 -12.77
CA LYS A 191 -1.82 16.07 -14.17
C LYS A 191 -3.34 15.96 -14.36
N TRP A 192 -3.95 17.11 -14.64
CA TRP A 192 -5.35 17.24 -14.96
C TRP A 192 -5.59 17.02 -16.46
N ASP A 193 -6.77 16.53 -16.80
CA ASP A 193 -7.26 16.53 -18.18
C ASP A 193 -7.26 17.95 -18.79
N SER A 194 -6.91 18.05 -20.07
CA SER A 194 -6.93 19.32 -20.82
C SER A 194 -8.36 19.70 -21.15
#